data_AF-E6LGB9-F1
#
_entry.id   AF-E6LGB9-F1
#
_cell.length_a   1.000
_cell.length_b   1.000
_cell.length_c   1.000
_cell.angle_alpha   90.00
_cell.angle_beta   90.00
_cell.angle_gamma   90.00
#
_symmetry.space_group_name_H-M   'P 1'
#
loop_
_entity.id
_entity.type
_entity.pdbx_description
1 polymer ?
#
loop_
_entity_poly.entity_id
_entity_poly.type
_entity_poly.pdbx_seq_one_letter_code
_entity_poly.pdbx_strand_id
1 'polypeptide(L)' 'MGCPLADVLTDNIHDALSEVEEVGEIEVKLVWYPAWTTDRMSRYARIALGIR' A
#
# COMPACT_ATOMS: atom_id res chain seq x y z
N MET A 1 5.17 4.15 -16.35
CA MET A 1 5.81 2.82 -16.33
C MET A 1 5.46 2.23 -14.96
N GLY A 2 4.41 1.42 -14.91
CA GLY A 2 3.76 1.00 -13.67
C GLY A 2 4.61 0.02 -12.87
N CYS A 3 4.49 0.06 -11.55
CA CYS A 3 5.08 -0.95 -10.69
C CYS A 3 4.43 -2.31 -11.05
N PRO A 4 5.21 -3.37 -11.36
CA PRO A 4 4.64 -4.68 -11.69
C PRO A 4 3.89 -5.33 -10.51
N LEU A 5 4.03 -4.77 -9.30
CA LEU A 5 3.31 -5.20 -8.10
C LEU A 5 1.95 -4.54 -7.91
N ALA A 6 1.52 -3.62 -8.80
CA ALA A 6 0.26 -2.90 -8.64
C ALA A 6 -0.95 -3.85 -8.54
N ASP A 7 -0.99 -4.87 -9.39
CA ASP A 7 -2.08 -5.86 -9.41
C ASP A 7 -2.07 -6.70 -8.13
N VAL A 8 -0.90 -7.23 -7.77
CA VAL A 8 -0.69 -8.02 -6.54
C VAL A 8 -1.03 -7.21 -5.28
N LEU A 9 -0.70 -5.92 -5.24
CA LEU A 9 -1.06 -5.06 -4.12
C LEU A 9 -2.58 -4.87 -4.03
N THR A 10 -3.25 -4.73 -5.17
CA THR A 10 -4.70 -4.55 -5.22
C THR A 10 -5.40 -5.81 -4.71
N ASP A 11 -4.99 -6.98 -5.18
CA ASP A 11 -5.52 -8.28 -4.74
C ASP A 11 -5.33 -8.47 -3.23
N ASN A 12 -4.11 -8.24 -2.71
CA ASN A 12 -3.84 -8.36 -1.28
C ASN A 12 -4.67 -7.38 -0.42
N ILE A 13 -4.95 -6.17 -0.93
CA ILE A 13 -5.81 -5.19 -0.23
C ILE A 13 -7.25 -5.72 -0.18
N HIS A 14 -7.77 -6.28 -1.27
CA HIS A 14 -9.10 -6.87 -1.30
C HIS A 14 -9.21 -8.05 -0.33
N ASP A 15 -8.24 -8.97 -0.34
CA ASP A 15 -8.22 -10.13 0.54
C ASP A 15 -8.20 -9.70 2.01
N ALA A 16 -7.30 -8.78 2.38
CA ALA A 16 -7.19 -8.30 3.76
C ALA A 16 -8.44 -7.57 4.25
N LEU A 17 -9.11 -6.82 3.38
CA LEU A 17 -10.35 -6.11 3.73
C LEU A 17 -11.58 -7.02 3.72
N SER A 18 -11.56 -8.13 2.97
CA SER A 18 -12.67 -9.10 2.92
C SER A 18 -12.87 -9.82 4.26
N GLU A 19 -11.85 -9.88 5.11
CA GLU A 19 -11.94 -10.44 6.46
C GLU A 19 -12.71 -9.53 7.45
N VAL A 20 -12.99 -8.28 7.07
CA VAL A 20 -13.70 -7.31 7.92
C VAL A 20 -15.17 -7.31 7.53
N GLU A 21 -16.02 -7.95 8.34
CA GLU A 21 -17.45 -8.16 8.04
C GLU A 21 -18.25 -6.87 7.81
N GLU A 22 -17.82 -5.74 8.38
CA GLU A 22 -18.48 -4.44 8.21
C GLU A 22 -18.11 -3.72 6.89
N VAL A 23 -17.11 -4.22 6.16
CA VAL A 23 -16.68 -3.64 4.88
C VAL A 23 -17.57 -4.17 3.76
N GLY A 24 -18.35 -3.29 3.13
CA GLY A 24 -19.22 -3.63 2.01
C GLY A 24 -18.52 -3.62 0.65
N GLU A 25 -18.36 -2.42 0.08
CA GLU A 25 -17.72 -2.24 -1.22
C GLU A 25 -16.27 -1.74 -1.04
N ILE A 26 -15.33 -2.38 -1.74
CA ILE A 26 -13.91 -2.03 -1.71
C ILE A 26 -13.54 -1.42 -3.06
N GLU A 27 -13.14 -0.15 -3.07
CA GLU A 27 -12.66 0.56 -4.26
C GLU A 27 -11.20 1.01 -4.05
N VAL A 28 -10.23 0.31 -4.65
CA VAL A 28 -8.80 0.66 -4.53
C VAL A 28 -8.41 1.69 -5.59
N LYS A 29 -8.00 2.89 -5.15
CA LYS A 29 -7.52 3.98 -6.03
C LYS A 29 -6.01 4.12 -5.96
N LEU A 30 -5.33 3.62 -6.98
CA LEU A 30 -3.89 3.80 -7.16
C LEU A 30 -3.60 5.19 -7.76
N VAL A 31 -3.02 6.08 -6.94
CA VAL A 31 -2.72 7.48 -7.30
C VAL A 31 -1.23 7.77 -7.27
N TRP A 32 -0.71 8.46 -8.30
CA TRP A 32 0.72 8.79 -8.41
C TRP A 32 1.09 10.16 -7.86
N TYR A 33 0.09 10.98 -7.49
CA TYR A 33 0.30 12.28 -6.91
C TYR A 33 -0.46 12.42 -5.58
N PRO A 34 0.18 12.92 -4.51
CA PRO A 34 1.60 13.28 -4.42
C PRO A 34 2.50 12.06 -4.54
N ALA A 35 3.68 12.22 -5.15
CA ALA A 35 4.65 11.14 -5.27
C ALA A 35 5.06 10.63 -3.89
N TRP A 36 5.15 9.30 -3.75
CA TRP A 36 5.64 8.68 -2.53
C TRP A 36 7.16 8.89 -2.41
N THR A 37 7.63 9.18 -1.19
CA THR A 37 9.05 9.31 -0.86
C THR A 37 9.37 8.51 0.39
N THR A 38 10.64 8.17 0.59
CA THR A 38 11.13 7.44 1.77
C THR A 38 10.84 8.17 3.09
N ASP A 39 10.62 9.48 3.06
CA ASP A 39 10.24 10.27 4.24
C ASP A 39 8.90 9.83 4.85
N ARG A 40 8.03 9.21 4.03
CA ARG A 40 6.71 8.70 4.46
C ARG A 40 6.80 7.37 5.21
N MET A 41 7.97 6.74 5.29
CA MET A 41 8.14 5.50 6.04
C MET A 41 8.03 5.74 7.54
N SER A 42 7.56 4.74 8.29
CA SER A 42 7.61 4.78 9.74
C SER A 42 9.06 4.75 10.25
N ARG A 43 9.29 5.19 11.50
CA ARG A 43 10.61 5.10 12.14
C ARG A 43 11.14 3.67 12.13
N TYR A 44 10.27 2.70 12.42
CA TYR A 44 10.63 1.28 12.43
C TYR A 44 11.08 0.80 11.05
N ALA A 45 10.33 1.14 9.99
CA ALA A 45 10.68 0.76 8.63
C ALA A 45 12.03 1.34 8.18
N ARG A 46 12.31 2.61 8.51
CA ARG A 46 13.62 3.23 8.21
C ARG A 46 14.77 2.49 8.89
N ILE A 47 14.62 2.15 10.17
CA ILE A 47 15.63 1.39 10.93
C ILE A 47 15.85 0.00 10.31
N ALA A 48 14.76 -0.73 10.06
CA ALA A 48 14.82 -2.10 9.52
C ALA A 48 15.49 -2.17 8.13
N LEU A 49 15.29 -1.13 7.31
CA LEU A 49 15.83 -1.05 5.96
C LEU A 49 17.18 -0.29 5.88
N GLY A 50 17.71 0.18 7.02
CA GLY A 50 18.98 0.92 7.06
C GLY A 50 18.94 2.30 6.39
N ILE A 51 17.75 2.87 6.23
CA ILE A 51 17.53 4.17 5.60
C ILE A 51 17.68 5.26 6.67
N ARG A 52 18.68 6.13 6.50
CA ARG A 52 18.94 7.28 7.39
C ARG A 52 18.08 8.47 7.01
#